data_AF-A0A849SYT9-F1
#
_entry.id   AF-A0A849SYT9-F1
#
_cell.length_a   1.000
_cell.length_b   1.000
_cell.length_c   1.000
_cell.angle_alpha   90.00
_cell.angle_beta   90.00
_cell.angle_gamma   90.00
#
_symmetry.space_group_name_H-M   'P 1'
#
loop_
_entity.id
_entity.type
_entity.pdbx_description
1 polymer ?
#
loop_
_entity_poly.entity_id
_entity_poly.type
_entity_poly.pdbx_seq_one_letter_code
_entity_poly.pdbx_strand_id
1 'polypeptide(L)'
;MMPAYQSILKQCEQHAYRLQWAKNALSDEFPLTMSSLSKLGDADQAILDQLSLRFSKLQDAMGANLFPLVLEISKEQGELKAFIDQLNRLEKINAIPSAEKWLILREMRNQFSHDYPNDPEIQAVLLNKAYVLIDDLLSTLTHITLFANKYLTKSIDSATNDLPPLV
;
A
#
# COMPACT_ATOMS: atom_id res chain seq x y z
N MET A 1 6.73 -15.77 12.54
CA MET A 1 6.41 -14.32 12.47
C MET A 1 7.36 -13.58 11.50
N MET A 2 8.68 -13.57 11.74
CA MET A 2 9.65 -12.87 10.88
C MET A 2 9.65 -13.28 9.39
N PRO A 3 9.62 -14.58 9.02
CA PRO A 3 9.63 -14.98 7.61
C PRO A 3 8.33 -14.60 6.88
N ALA A 4 7.20 -14.65 7.57
CA ALA A 4 5.89 -14.26 7.03
C ALA A 4 5.85 -12.75 6.74
N TYR A 5 6.29 -11.92 7.69
CA TYR A 5 6.41 -10.48 7.49
C TYR A 5 7.30 -10.13 6.30
N GLN A 6 8.50 -10.70 6.22
CA GLN A 6 9.43 -10.45 5.11
C GLN A 6 8.85 -10.82 3.75
N SER A 7 8.14 -11.96 3.67
CA SER A 7 7.48 -12.40 2.43
C SER A 7 6.38 -11.42 1.99
N ILE A 8 5.51 -11.02 2.92
CA ILE A 8 4.42 -10.07 2.63
C ILE A 8 4.97 -8.67 2.29
N LEU A 9 5.98 -8.20 3.01
CA LEU A 9 6.63 -6.93 2.72
C LEU A 9 7.22 -6.94 1.31
N LYS A 10 7.96 -8.00 0.94
CA LYS A 10 8.53 -8.15 -0.41
C LYS A 10 7.46 -8.11 -1.50
N GLN A 11 6.31 -8.72 -1.27
CA GLN A 11 5.17 -8.63 -2.22
C GLN A 11 4.64 -7.19 -2.33
N CYS A 12 4.47 -6.49 -1.20
CA CYS A 12 4.05 -5.09 -1.19
C CYS A 12 5.06 -4.21 -1.94
N GLU A 13 6.36 -4.38 -1.69
CA GLU A 13 7.44 -3.64 -2.36
C GLU A 13 7.46 -3.88 -3.87
N GLN A 14 7.21 -5.11 -4.33
CA GLN A 14 7.10 -5.42 -5.76
C GLN A 14 5.92 -4.69 -6.41
N HIS A 15 4.77 -4.63 -5.74
CA HIS A 15 3.61 -3.88 -6.23
C HIS A 15 3.88 -2.37 -6.23
N ALA A 16 4.45 -1.84 -5.15
CA ALA A 16 4.84 -0.44 -5.02
C ALA A 16 5.83 -0.01 -6.10
N TYR A 17 6.87 -0.81 -6.36
CA TYR A 17 7.84 -0.56 -7.41
C TYR A 17 7.18 -0.45 -8.79
N ARG A 18 6.32 -1.42 -9.15
CA ARG A 18 5.62 -1.41 -10.45
C ARG A 18 4.57 -0.31 -10.55
N LEU A 19 3.93 0.06 -9.44
CA LEU A 19 2.99 1.17 -9.37
C LEU A 19 3.71 2.51 -9.58
N GLN A 20 4.81 2.75 -8.88
CA GLN A 20 5.63 3.95 -9.04
C GLN A 20 6.17 4.07 -10.46
N TRP A 21 6.66 2.95 -11.04
CA TRP A 21 7.10 2.93 -12.43
C TRP A 21 5.98 3.33 -13.39
N ALA A 22 4.77 2.77 -13.22
CA ALA A 22 3.62 3.10 -14.08
C ALA A 22 3.20 4.57 -13.93
N LYS A 23 3.17 5.08 -12.69
CA LYS A 23 2.91 6.50 -12.39
C LYS A 23 3.88 7.43 -13.12
N ASN A 24 5.18 7.11 -13.09
CA ASN A 24 6.21 7.91 -13.74
C ASN A 24 6.13 7.83 -15.26
N ALA A 25 5.91 6.63 -15.80
CA ALA A 25 5.81 6.40 -17.25
C ALA A 25 4.65 7.18 -17.89
N LEU A 26 3.54 7.37 -17.15
CA LEU A 26 2.37 8.10 -17.61
C LEU A 26 2.36 9.58 -17.18
N SER A 27 3.43 10.10 -16.58
CA SER A 27 3.39 11.44 -15.96
C SER A 27 3.04 12.57 -16.94
N ASP A 28 3.42 12.43 -18.21
CA ASP A 28 3.09 13.40 -19.27
C ASP A 28 1.64 13.30 -19.77
N GLU A 29 0.96 12.17 -19.50
CA GLU A 29 -0.43 11.91 -19.92
C GLU A 29 -1.46 12.42 -18.89
N PHE A 30 -1.05 12.62 -17.64
CA PHE A 30 -1.93 13.07 -16.57
C PHE A 30 -1.91 14.61 -16.40
N PRO A 31 -3.07 15.26 -16.14
CA PRO A 31 -4.38 14.65 -15.93
C PRO A 31 -5.06 14.24 -17.24
N LEU A 32 -5.75 13.10 -17.20
CA LEU A 32 -6.53 12.56 -18.31
C LEU A 32 -7.84 13.33 -18.49
N THR A 33 -8.26 13.46 -19.74
CA THR A 33 -9.61 13.86 -20.15
C THR A 33 -10.19 12.72 -20.97
N MET A 34 -11.51 12.74 -21.22
CA MET A 34 -12.14 11.80 -22.15
C MET A 34 -11.40 11.75 -23.50
N SER A 35 -10.97 12.91 -24.02
CA SER A 35 -10.30 13.01 -25.32
C SER A 35 -8.84 12.54 -25.30
N SER A 36 -8.09 12.77 -24.22
CA SER A 36 -6.71 12.26 -24.14
C SER A 36 -6.69 10.76 -23.90
N LEU A 37 -7.58 10.26 -23.04
CA LEU A 37 -7.73 8.83 -22.78
C LEU A 37 -8.03 8.03 -24.07
N SER A 38 -8.90 8.55 -24.95
CA SER A 38 -9.22 7.89 -26.22
C SER A 38 -8.08 7.90 -27.25
N LYS A 39 -7.04 8.70 -27.03
CA LYS A 39 -5.90 8.86 -27.95
C LYS A 39 -4.64 8.11 -27.50
N LEU A 40 -4.65 7.56 -26.30
CA LEU A 40 -3.55 6.76 -25.78
C LEU A 40 -3.30 5.55 -26.68
N GLY A 41 -2.03 5.27 -26.94
CA GLY A 41 -1.63 4.07 -27.67
C GLY A 41 -1.75 2.82 -26.82
N ASP A 42 -1.66 1.64 -27.46
CA ASP A 42 -1.76 0.35 -26.78
C ASP A 42 -0.77 0.20 -25.61
N ALA A 43 0.42 0.79 -25.72
CA ALA A 43 1.42 0.78 -24.66
C ALA A 43 0.94 1.55 -23.43
N ASP A 44 0.39 2.75 -23.59
CA ASP A 44 -0.06 3.59 -22.47
C ASP A 44 -1.30 2.99 -21.82
N GLN A 45 -2.21 2.43 -22.61
CA GLN A 45 -3.37 1.67 -22.12
C GLN A 45 -2.92 0.49 -21.24
N ALA A 46 -1.94 -0.29 -21.70
CA ALA A 46 -1.40 -1.40 -20.90
C ALA A 46 -0.72 -0.91 -19.60
N ILE A 47 -0.10 0.28 -19.61
CA ILE A 47 0.48 0.87 -18.40
C ILE A 47 -0.61 1.36 -17.44
N LEU A 48 -1.73 1.91 -17.95
CA LEU A 48 -2.89 2.30 -17.13
C LEU A 48 -3.54 1.09 -16.45
N ASP A 49 -3.69 -0.03 -17.18
CA ASP A 49 -4.17 -1.29 -16.63
C ASP A 49 -3.24 -1.78 -15.51
N GLN A 50 -1.93 -1.71 -15.75
CA GLN A 50 -0.94 -2.06 -14.73
C GLN A 50 -1.02 -1.13 -13.51
N LEU A 51 -1.21 0.18 -13.70
CA LEU A 51 -1.36 1.13 -12.62
C LEU A 51 -2.54 0.76 -11.72
N SER A 52 -3.72 0.55 -12.31
CA SER A 52 -4.96 0.20 -11.60
C SER A 52 -4.83 -1.14 -10.88
N LEU A 53 -4.24 -2.15 -11.53
CA LEU A 53 -3.98 -3.45 -10.95
C LEU A 53 -3.00 -3.37 -9.78
N ARG A 54 -1.89 -2.64 -9.93
CA ARG A 54 -0.85 -2.57 -8.90
C ARG A 54 -1.29 -1.74 -7.70
N PHE A 55 -2.06 -0.67 -7.91
CA PHE A 55 -2.71 0.06 -6.83
C PHE A 55 -3.58 -0.89 -5.99
N SER A 56 -4.47 -1.63 -6.67
CA SER A 56 -5.41 -2.54 -6.00
C SER A 56 -4.68 -3.65 -5.23
N LYS A 57 -3.70 -4.29 -5.86
CA LYS A 57 -2.91 -5.36 -5.22
C LYS A 57 -2.09 -4.86 -4.04
N LEU A 58 -1.51 -3.66 -4.12
CA LEU A 58 -0.78 -3.09 -3.01
C LEU A 58 -1.69 -2.76 -1.83
N GLN A 59 -2.81 -2.07 -2.07
CA GLN A 59 -3.80 -1.76 -1.04
C GLN A 59 -4.27 -3.04 -0.34
N ASP A 60 -4.65 -4.07 -1.10
CA ASP A 60 -5.14 -5.34 -0.56
C ASP A 60 -4.09 -6.08 0.26
N ALA A 61 -2.87 -6.23 -0.28
CA ALA A 61 -1.79 -6.93 0.42
C ALA A 61 -1.46 -6.25 1.76
N MET A 62 -1.41 -4.91 1.76
CA MET A 62 -1.16 -4.14 2.97
C MET A 62 -2.29 -4.29 4.00
N GLY A 63 -3.53 -4.05 3.59
CA GLY A 63 -4.68 -4.04 4.50
C GLY A 63 -5.02 -5.42 5.05
N ALA A 64 -4.94 -6.47 4.22
CA ALA A 64 -5.32 -7.82 4.62
C ALA A 64 -4.19 -8.57 5.37
N ASN A 65 -2.92 -8.29 5.06
CA ASN A 65 -1.81 -9.09 5.55
C ASN A 65 -0.76 -8.26 6.33
N LEU A 66 -0.28 -7.16 5.77
CA LEU A 66 0.82 -6.39 6.40
C LEU A 66 0.37 -5.74 7.71
N PHE A 67 -0.82 -5.14 7.72
CA PHE A 67 -1.37 -4.42 8.87
C PHE A 67 -1.57 -5.32 10.09
N PRO A 68 -2.25 -6.49 9.99
CA PRO A 68 -2.32 -7.44 11.10
C PRO A 68 -0.95 -7.90 11.60
N LEU A 69 -0.01 -8.20 10.70
CA LEU A 69 1.33 -8.66 11.08
C LEU A 69 2.12 -7.59 11.83
N VAL A 70 2.00 -6.31 11.45
CA VAL A 70 2.69 -5.22 12.13
C VAL A 70 2.11 -4.98 13.52
N LEU A 71 0.79 -5.09 13.68
CA LEU A 71 0.15 -5.06 15.00
C LEU A 71 0.66 -6.20 15.90
N GLU A 72 0.81 -7.41 15.36
CA GLU A 72 1.38 -8.55 16.07
C GLU A 72 2.84 -8.31 16.50
N ILE A 73 3.69 -7.84 15.59
CA ILE A 73 5.11 -7.55 15.86
C ILE A 73 5.27 -6.46 16.94
N SER A 74 4.39 -5.46 16.96
CA SER A 74 4.45 -4.38 17.94
C SER A 74 4.12 -4.82 19.36
N LYS A 75 3.61 -6.05 19.57
CA LYS A 75 3.12 -6.59 20.85
C LYS A 75 2.05 -5.73 21.52
N GLU A 76 1.43 -4.80 20.80
CA GLU A 76 0.36 -3.91 21.28
C GLU A 76 -1.03 -4.59 21.22
N GLN A 77 -1.08 -5.93 21.24
CA GLN A 77 -2.31 -6.68 20.99
C GLN A 77 -3.30 -6.60 22.15
N GLY A 78 -4.52 -6.20 21.78
CA GLY A 78 -5.78 -6.78 22.27
C GLY A 78 -6.52 -7.41 21.08
N GLU A 79 -7.66 -8.10 21.31
CA GLU A 79 -8.48 -8.69 20.23
C GLU A 79 -9.16 -7.61 19.37
N LEU A 80 -8.44 -7.03 18.41
CA LEU A 80 -9.01 -6.07 17.44
C LEU A 80 -9.74 -6.81 16.31
N LYS A 81 -11.02 -7.12 16.54
CA LYS A 81 -11.86 -7.88 15.59
C LYS A 81 -12.32 -7.04 14.40
N ALA A 82 -12.59 -5.76 14.58
CA ALA A 82 -13.05 -4.90 13.48
C ALA A 82 -11.86 -4.28 12.73
N PHE A 83 -11.97 -4.18 11.40
CA PHE A 83 -10.94 -3.59 10.56
C PHE A 83 -10.65 -2.12 10.93
N ILE A 84 -11.71 -1.35 11.23
CA ILE A 84 -11.56 0.06 11.62
C ILE A 84 -10.77 0.21 12.93
N ASP A 85 -10.94 -0.71 13.87
CA ASP A 85 -10.19 -0.69 15.13
C ASP A 85 -8.70 -0.97 14.89
N GLN A 86 -8.38 -1.84 13.94
CA GLN A 86 -6.99 -2.09 13.52
C GLN A 86 -6.36 -0.83 12.92
N LEU A 87 -7.07 -0.11 12.06
CA LEU A 87 -6.58 1.15 11.47
C LEU A 87 -6.37 2.22 12.54
N ASN A 88 -7.36 2.45 13.40
CA ASN A 88 -7.28 3.42 14.47
C ASN A 88 -6.12 3.10 15.43
N ARG A 89 -5.87 1.81 15.67
CA ARG A 89 -4.71 1.38 16.47
C ARG A 89 -3.40 1.68 15.77
N LEU A 90 -3.27 1.34 14.49
CA LEU A 90 -2.07 1.61 13.69
C LEU A 90 -1.76 3.12 13.63
N GLU A 91 -2.79 3.96 13.48
CA GLU A 91 -2.62 5.41 13.52
C GLU A 91 -2.20 5.88 14.91
N LYS A 92 -2.86 5.41 15.98
CA LYS A 92 -2.53 5.78 17.37
C LYS A 92 -1.09 5.46 17.76
N ILE A 93 -0.52 4.37 17.23
CA ILE A 93 0.89 3.99 17.46
C ILE A 93 1.85 4.60 16.43
N ASN A 94 1.36 5.46 15.53
CA ASN A 94 2.10 6.11 14.44
C ASN A 94 2.71 5.12 13.43
N ALA A 95 2.10 3.94 13.27
CA ALA A 95 2.50 2.96 12.25
C ALA A 95 1.98 3.34 10.86
N ILE A 96 0.82 4.00 10.78
CA ILE A 96 0.30 4.59 9.53
C ILE A 96 0.04 6.09 9.72
N PRO A 97 0.05 6.90 8.65
CA PRO A 97 -0.18 8.34 8.75
C PRO A 97 -1.60 8.74 9.14
N SER A 98 -2.61 7.99 8.67
CA SER A 98 -4.02 8.29 8.92
C SER A 98 -4.92 7.11 8.57
N ALA A 99 -5.82 6.72 9.49
CA ALA A 99 -6.85 5.71 9.23
C ALA A 99 -7.89 6.21 8.21
N GLU A 100 -8.27 7.49 8.27
CA GLU A 100 -9.20 8.12 7.33
C GLU A 100 -8.67 8.08 5.90
N LYS A 101 -7.41 8.50 5.68
CA LYS A 101 -6.78 8.40 4.37
C LYS A 101 -6.75 6.96 3.85
N TRP A 102 -6.49 6.00 4.73
CA TRP A 102 -6.53 4.59 4.35
C TRP A 102 -7.91 4.14 3.86
N LEU A 103 -9.00 4.64 4.46
CA LEU A 103 -10.36 4.36 3.98
C LEU A 103 -10.60 4.95 2.58
N ILE A 104 -10.05 6.13 2.27
CA ILE A 104 -10.10 6.72 0.93
C ILE A 104 -9.36 5.84 -0.09
N LEU A 105 -8.17 5.35 0.27
CA LEU A 105 -7.40 4.41 -0.58
C LEU A 105 -8.18 3.11 -0.83
N ARG A 106 -8.84 2.58 0.21
CA ARG A 106 -9.67 1.39 0.10
C ARG A 106 -10.88 1.62 -0.81
N GLU A 107 -11.51 2.78 -0.71
CA GLU A 107 -12.62 3.15 -1.58
C GLU A 107 -12.17 3.25 -3.04
N MET A 108 -11.00 3.82 -3.32
CA MET A 108 -10.43 3.79 -4.67
C MET A 108 -10.21 2.39 -5.22
N ARG A 109 -9.69 1.48 -4.38
CA ARG A 109 -9.53 0.08 -4.78
C ARG A 109 -10.89 -0.56 -5.12
N ASN A 110 -11.91 -0.29 -4.31
CA ASN A 110 -13.27 -0.77 -4.59
C ASN A 110 -13.77 -0.25 -5.94
N GLN A 111 -13.52 1.02 -6.26
CA GLN A 111 -13.90 1.63 -7.53
C GLN A 111 -13.18 0.99 -8.73
N PHE A 112 -11.90 0.61 -8.59
CA PHE A 112 -11.21 -0.18 -9.62
C PHE A 112 -11.75 -1.61 -9.81
N SER A 113 -12.48 -2.13 -8.83
CA SER A 113 -13.15 -3.44 -8.97
C SER A 113 -14.49 -3.33 -9.71
N HIS A 114 -14.98 -2.12 -9.96
CA HIS A 114 -16.16 -1.88 -10.76
C HIS A 114 -15.75 -1.68 -12.21
N ASP A 115 -16.29 -2.51 -13.10
CA ASP A 115 -16.08 -2.38 -14.54
C ASP A 115 -16.91 -1.19 -15.09
N TYR A 116 -16.23 -0.14 -15.56
CA TYR A 116 -16.85 1.00 -16.29
C TYR A 116 -16.45 1.04 -17.78
N PRO A 117 -16.53 -0.06 -18.56
CA PRO A 117 -15.95 -0.14 -19.90
C PRO A 117 -16.57 0.84 -20.92
N ASN A 118 -17.79 1.33 -20.67
CA ASN A 118 -18.54 2.14 -21.64
C ASN A 118 -18.62 3.64 -21.30
N ASP A 119 -17.89 4.11 -20.28
CA ASP A 119 -17.90 5.52 -19.89
C ASP A 119 -16.47 6.08 -19.74
N PRO A 120 -15.88 6.60 -20.82
CA PRO A 120 -14.52 7.13 -20.80
C PRO A 120 -14.37 8.39 -19.94
N GLU A 121 -15.45 9.14 -19.69
CA GLU A 121 -15.41 10.31 -18.80
C GLU A 121 -15.26 9.86 -17.34
N ILE A 122 -16.08 8.88 -16.92
CA ILE A 122 -15.95 8.26 -15.59
C ILE A 122 -14.57 7.62 -15.42
N GLN A 123 -14.07 6.91 -16.44
CA GLN A 123 -12.72 6.31 -16.38
C GLN A 123 -11.63 7.37 -16.19
N ALA A 124 -11.64 8.46 -16.95
CA ALA A 124 -10.65 9.52 -16.80
C ALA A 124 -10.68 10.14 -15.40
N VAL A 125 -11.88 10.41 -14.85
CA VAL A 125 -12.05 10.92 -13.48
C VAL A 125 -11.49 9.94 -12.44
N LEU A 126 -11.80 8.64 -12.58
CA LEU A 126 -11.33 7.59 -11.68
C LEU A 126 -9.80 7.49 -11.70
N LEU A 127 -9.20 7.44 -12.88
CA LEU A 127 -7.76 7.34 -13.08
C LEU A 127 -7.04 8.56 -12.52
N ASN A 128 -7.55 9.78 -12.77
CA ASN A 128 -6.98 11.00 -12.21
C ASN A 128 -6.99 10.99 -10.67
N LYS A 129 -8.10 10.57 -10.07
CA LYS A 129 -8.22 10.45 -8.63
C LYS A 129 -7.22 9.43 -8.06
N ALA A 130 -7.10 8.27 -8.71
CA ALA A 130 -6.12 7.26 -8.32
C ALA A 130 -4.69 7.78 -8.43
N TYR A 131 -4.35 8.48 -9.52
CA TYR A 131 -3.01 9.00 -9.79
C TYR A 131 -2.47 9.87 -8.65
N VAL A 132 -3.32 10.75 -8.12
CA VAL A 132 -3.01 11.59 -6.95
C VAL A 132 -2.81 10.73 -5.69
N LEU A 133 -3.69 9.75 -5.47
CA LEU A 133 -3.68 8.90 -4.28
C LEU A 133 -2.55 7.86 -4.24
N ILE A 134 -1.83 7.64 -5.34
CA ILE A 134 -0.65 6.75 -5.36
C ILE A 134 0.38 7.19 -4.33
N ASP A 135 0.63 8.50 -4.17
CA ASP A 135 1.67 8.97 -3.25
C ASP A 135 1.29 8.69 -1.79
N ASP A 136 0.01 8.83 -1.44
CA ASP A 136 -0.52 8.47 -0.12
C ASP A 136 -0.38 6.96 0.15
N LEU A 137 -0.65 6.11 -0.85
CA LEU A 137 -0.50 4.66 -0.73
C LEU A 137 0.96 4.23 -0.54
N LEU A 138 1.88 4.79 -1.34
CA LEU A 138 3.32 4.52 -1.24
C LEU A 138 3.93 5.07 0.05
N SER A 139 3.49 6.26 0.48
CA SER A 139 3.88 6.85 1.76
C SER A 139 3.42 5.97 2.93
N THR A 140 2.19 5.44 2.87
CA THR A 140 1.69 4.54 3.91
C THR A 140 2.54 3.26 4.02
N LEU A 141 2.96 2.67 2.88
CA LEU A 141 3.88 1.53 2.90
C LEU A 141 5.23 1.89 3.53
N THR A 142 5.77 3.06 3.18
CA THR A 142 7.05 3.53 3.73
C THR A 142 6.97 3.70 5.23
N HIS A 143 5.92 4.37 5.73
CA HIS A 143 5.69 4.60 7.15
C HIS A 143 5.60 3.30 7.95
N ILE A 144 4.78 2.35 7.49
CA ILE A 144 4.56 1.11 8.23
C ILE A 144 5.80 0.22 8.23
N THR A 145 6.58 0.21 7.14
CA THR A 145 7.86 -0.51 7.06
C THR A 145 8.89 0.10 8.01
N LEU A 146 9.03 1.43 8.03
CA LEU A 146 9.92 2.12 8.97
C LEU A 146 9.51 1.87 10.43
N PHE A 147 8.21 1.86 10.72
CA PHE A 147 7.70 1.53 12.04
C PHE A 147 8.08 0.10 12.45
N ALA A 148 7.78 -0.89 11.61
CA ALA A 148 8.03 -2.30 11.90
C ALA A 148 9.52 -2.59 12.10
N ASN A 149 10.40 -1.99 11.29
CA ASN A 149 11.85 -2.18 11.38
C ASN A 149 12.42 -1.84 12.76
N LYS A 150 11.83 -0.89 13.50
CA LYS A 150 12.24 -0.52 14.88
C LYS A 150 12.10 -1.69 15.86
N TYR A 151 11.20 -2.64 15.59
CA TYR A 151 10.99 -3.82 16.43
C TYR A 151 11.86 -5.00 15.97
N LEU A 152 12.23 -5.03 14.70
CA LEU A 152 13.10 -6.07 14.14
C LEU A 152 14.56 -5.86 14.53
N THR A 153 15.03 -4.61 14.58
CA THR A 153 16.39 -4.29 15.04
C THR A 153 16.56 -4.52 16.54
N LYS A 154 15.58 -4.09 17.35
CA LYS A 154 15.59 -4.31 18.81
C LYS A 154 15.61 -5.79 19.21
N SER A 155 15.04 -6.69 18.39
CA SER A 155 15.06 -8.12 18.66
C SER A 155 16.44 -8.77 18.49
N ILE A 156 17.33 -8.15 17.71
CA ILE A 156 18.69 -8.66 17.48
C ILE A 156 19.59 -8.28 18.65
N ASP A 157 19.51 -7.04 19.13
CA ASP A 157 20.32 -6.55 20.25
C ASP A 157 19.99 -7.27 21.58
N SER A 158 18.73 -7.70 21.78
CA SER A 158 18.35 -8.49 22.95
C SER A 158 18.87 -9.93 22.92
N ALA A 159 19.13 -10.50 21.75
CA ALA A 159 19.58 -11.89 21.61
C ALA A 159 21.11 -12.05 21.76
N THR A 160 21.88 -10.98 21.58
CA THR A 160 23.35 -10.99 21.73
C THR A 160 23.82 -10.76 23.17
N ASN A 161 22.92 -10.41 24.10
CA ASN A 161 23.27 -10.08 25.48
C ASN A 161 23.11 -11.25 26.48
N ASP A 162 22.69 -12.43 26.00
CA ASP A 162 22.48 -13.66 26.80
C ASP A 162 23.57 -14.73 26.60
N LEU A 163 24.68 -14.39 25.93
CA LEU A 163 25.84 -15.29 25.88
C LEU A 163 26.64 -15.16 27.18
N PRO A 164 26.78 -16.24 27.98
CA PRO A 164 27.63 -16.19 29.16
C PRO A 164 29.07 -15.88 28.74
N PRO A 165 29.83 -15.13 29.56
CA PRO A 165 31.22 -14.84 29.26
C PRO A 165 31.98 -16.15 29.07
N LEU A 166 32.73 -16.23 27.97
CA LEU A 166 33.65 -17.34 27.71
C LEU A 166 34.61 -17.44 28.90
N VAL A 167 34.57 -18.58 29.58
CA VAL A 167 35.48 -18.97 30.66
C VAL A 167 36.92 -19.08 30.12
#